data_AF-A0ABC8RUS0-F1
#
_entry.id   AF-A0ABC8RUS0-F1
#
_cell.length_a   1.000
_cell.length_b   1.000
_cell.length_c   1.000
_cell.angle_alpha   90.00
_cell.angle_beta   90.00
_cell.angle_gamma   90.00
#
_symmetry.space_group_name_H-M   'P 1'
#
loop_
_entity.id
_entity.type
_entity.pdbx_description
1 polymer ?
#
loop_
_entity_poly.entity_id
_entity_poly.type
_entity_poly.pdbx_seq_one_letter_code
_entity_poly.pdbx_strand_id
1 'polypeptide(L)' 'MESCCEMVPFPLLMTPIESNYRACTIPYRFPSDNPKKPTTTELSWIDLFLNSIPSFRR' A
#
# COMPACT_ATOMS: atom_id res chain seq x y z
N MET A 1 -6.74 -18.81 4.73
CA MET A 1 -5.91 -19.78 5.48
C MET A 1 -4.54 -19.15 5.59
N GLU A 2 -4.33 -18.33 6.61
CA GLU A 2 -3.01 -17.76 6.88
C GLU A 2 -2.19 -18.87 7.55
N SER A 3 -1.05 -19.20 6.97
CA SER A 3 -0.12 -20.16 7.56
C SER A 3 0.60 -19.51 8.73
N CYS A 4 0.79 -20.22 9.84
CA CYS A 4 1.55 -19.71 10.99
C CYS A 4 3.07 -19.66 10.76
N CYS A 5 3.55 -20.02 9.56
CA CYS A 5 4.98 -19.99 9.22
C CYS A 5 5.50 -18.57 9.00
N GLU A 6 6.81 -18.37 9.19
CA GLU A 6 7.48 -17.12 8.88
C GLU A 6 7.33 -16.75 7.38
N MET A 7 7.12 -15.47 7.10
CA MET A 7 7.00 -14.97 5.74
C MET A 7 8.39 -14.91 5.09
N VAL A 8 8.49 -15.40 3.86
CA VAL A 8 9.71 -15.32 3.04
C VAL A 8 9.42 -14.60 1.72
N PRO A 9 10.41 -13.96 1.08
CA PRO A 9 10.20 -13.32 -0.21
C PRO A 9 9.78 -14.32 -1.29
N PHE A 10 8.92 -13.89 -2.21
CA PHE A 10 8.47 -14.74 -3.31
C PHE A 10 9.67 -15.09 -4.22
N PRO A 11 9.92 -16.38 -4.53
CA PRO A 11 11.18 -16.80 -5.20
C PRO A 11 11.44 -16.20 -6.58
N LEU A 12 10.40 -15.70 -7.26
CA LEU A 12 10.54 -15.10 -8.60
C LEU A 12 10.69 -13.57 -8.55
N LEU A 13 10.78 -12.95 -7.37
CA LEU A 13 11.11 -11.53 -7.27
C LEU A 13 12.56 -11.28 -7.67
N MET A 14 12.79 -10.25 -8.47
CA MET A 14 14.13 -9.84 -8.86
C MET A 14 14.90 -9.32 -7.63
N THR A 15 16.15 -9.78 -7.49
CA THR A 15 17.05 -9.37 -6.41
C THR A 15 17.99 -8.23 -6.88
N PRO A 16 18.40 -7.31 -5.98
CA PRO A 16 17.96 -7.17 -4.58
C PRO A 16 16.52 -6.64 -4.49
N ILE A 17 15.73 -7.19 -3.58
CA ILE A 17 14.29 -6.92 -3.49
C ILE A 17 14.04 -5.49 -3.01
N GLU A 18 14.91 -4.99 -2.13
CA GLU A 18 14.81 -3.70 -1.46
C GLU A 18 14.80 -2.51 -2.42
N SER A 19 15.41 -2.65 -3.60
CA SER A 19 15.47 -1.59 -4.62
C SER A 19 14.55 -1.82 -5.82
N ASN A 20 14.12 -3.06 -6.07
CA ASN A 20 13.39 -3.42 -7.30
C ASN A 20 11.90 -3.71 -7.05
N TYR A 21 11.54 -4.19 -5.87
CA TYR A 21 10.15 -4.58 -5.59
C TYR A 21 9.42 -3.55 -4.75
N ARG A 22 8.37 -2.97 -5.33
CA ARG A 22 7.38 -2.16 -4.63
C ARG A 22 6.01 -2.78 -4.84
N ALA A 23 5.43 -3.33 -3.77
CA ALA A 23 4.15 -4.02 -3.83
C ALA A 23 3.00 -3.11 -4.29
N CYS A 24 2.93 -1.88 -3.77
CA CYS A 24 1.88 -0.93 -4.15
C CYS A 24 2.14 -0.37 -5.55
N THR A 25 1.22 -0.63 -6.48
CA THR A 25 1.28 -0.12 -7.86
C THR A 25 1.13 1.39 -7.94
N ILE A 26 0.25 1.98 -7.12
CA ILE A 26 -0.09 3.41 -7.19
C ILE A 26 0.65 4.16 -6.07
N PRO A 27 1.53 5.14 -6.40
CA PRO A 27 2.15 6.00 -5.40
C PRO A 27 1.15 7.06 -4.92
N TYR A 28 0.98 7.20 -3.62
CA TYR A 28 0.13 8.26 -3.05
C TYR A 28 0.90 9.57 -2.84
N ARG A 29 2.23 9.48 -2.76
CA ARG A 29 3.14 10.59 -2.45
C ARG A 29 4.48 10.42 -3.15
N PHE A 30 5.08 11.54 -3.53
CA PHE A 30 6.45 11.68 -4.00
C PHE A 30 7.34 12.35 -2.92
N PRO A 31 8.67 12.15 -2.98
CA PRO A 31 9.59 12.78 -2.03
C PRO A 31 9.54 14.32 -2.00
N SER A 32 9.08 14.95 -3.07
CA SER A 32 8.93 16.41 -3.20
C SER A 32 7.68 16.97 -2.55
N ASP A 33 6.70 16.13 -2.20
CA ASP A 33 5.43 16.59 -1.63
C ASP A 33 5.61 17.15 -0.22
N ASN A 34 4.76 18.09 0.16
CA ASN A 34 4.82 18.70 1.49
C ASN A 34 4.50 17.65 2.57
N PRO A 35 5.45 17.33 3.48
CA PRO A 35 5.24 16.27 4.46
C PRO A 35 4.16 16.59 5.49
N LYS A 36 3.81 17.88 5.66
CA LYS A 36 2.82 18.36 6.65
C LYS A 36 1.39 18.43 6.10
N LYS A 37 1.16 18.11 4.83
CA LYS A 37 -0.17 18.14 4.21
C LYS A 37 -0.46 16.83 3.49
N PRO A 38 -1.71 16.36 3.49
CA PRO A 38 -2.09 15.22 2.67
C PRO A 38 -2.10 15.60 1.19
N THR A 39 -1.72 14.67 0.31
CA THR A 39 -1.86 14.82 -1.14
C THR A 39 -3.30 14.55 -1.55
N THR A 40 -3.67 14.95 -2.78
CA THR A 40 -4.99 14.63 -3.35
C THR A 40 -5.19 13.13 -3.51
N THR A 41 -4.15 12.38 -3.90
CA THR A 41 -4.20 10.93 -4.05
C THR A 41 -4.39 10.24 -2.70
N GLU A 42 -3.71 10.70 -1.64
CA GLU A 42 -3.91 10.16 -0.29
C GLU A 42 -5.36 10.33 0.17
N LEU A 43 -5.93 11.54 0.01
CA LEU A 43 -7.33 11.79 0.37
C LEU A 43 -8.28 10.90 -0.42
N SER A 44 -8.07 10.77 -1.74
CA SER A 44 -8.92 9.93 -2.58
C SER A 44 -8.93 8.45 -2.15
N TRP A 45 -7.77 7.91 -1.76
CA TRP A 45 -7.69 6.54 -1.24
C TRP A 45 -8.31 6.40 0.15
N ILE A 46 -8.10 7.38 1.04
CA ILE A 46 -8.74 7.41 2.36
C ILE A 46 -10.26 7.39 2.21
N ASP A 47 -10.81 8.24 1.34
CA ASP A 47 -12.24 8.30 1.08
C ASP A 47 -12.78 6.99 0.50
N LEU A 48 -12.02 6.34 -0.39
CA LEU A 48 -12.39 5.03 -0.93
C LEU A 48 -12.55 3.98 0.17
N PHE A 49 -11.59 3.89 1.10
CA PHE A 49 -11.69 2.95 2.22
C PHE A 49 -12.79 3.35 3.20
N LEU A 50 -12.95 4.65 3.49
CA LEU A 50 -14.03 5.16 4.33
C LEU A 50 -15.41 4.77 3.78
N ASN A 51 -15.61 4.90 2.48
CA ASN A 51 -16.85 4.56 1.80
C ASN A 51 -17.14 3.04 1.79
N SER A 52 -16.13 2.21 2.02
CA SER A 52 -16.32 0.76 2.15
C SER A 52 -16.87 0.36 3.52
N ILE A 53 -16.68 1.16 4.58
CA ILE A 53 -17.05 0.79 5.96
C ILE A 53 -18.50 0.27 6.10
N PRO A 54 -19.53 0.88 5.47
CA PRO A 54 -20.90 0.38 5.57
C PRO A 54 -21.08 -1.05 5.06
N SER A 55 -20.28 -1.53 4.09
CA SER A 55 -20.38 -2.92 3.61
C SER A 55 -19.76 -3.93 4.57
N PHE A 56 -18.73 -3.54 5.33
CA PHE A 56 -18.07 -4.39 6.32
C PHE A 56 -18.81 -4.47 7.67
N ARG A 57 -19.71 -3.52 7.94
CA ARG A 57 -20.52 -3.49 9.17
C ARG A 57 -21.82 -4.30 9.08
N ARG A 58 -22.19 -4.79 7.89
CA ARG A 58 -23.41 -5.59 7.69
C ARG A 58 -23.29 -6.98 8.28
#